data_AF-A0A1D6ENP6-F1
#
_entry.id   AF-A0A1D6ENP6-F1
#
_cell.length_a   1.000
_cell.length_b   1.000
_cell.length_c   1.000
_cell.angle_alpha   90.00
_cell.angle_beta   90.00
_cell.angle_gamma   90.00
#
_symmetry.space_group_name_H-M   'P 1'
#
loop_
_entity.id
_entity.type
_entity.pdbx_description
1 polymer ?
#
loop_
_entity_poly.entity_id
_entity_poly.type
_entity_poly.pdbx_seq_one_letter_code
_entity_poly.pdbx_strand_id
1 'polypeptide(L)'
;MKNPFITLGPEACLLTIPHAVLCSEMGTHVSPCGRFLVACVACVLPHSYGGHGSQLHEHYDSTGAGTSPTRQAFPSRQIIYELRVYSLEDATFGTVLATRAIKAAHCLTSIQFSPTSEHILLAYGRQHSSLLRTILINGETRVPVYTVLEVYRVSDMELVRVLPSVGEEVNVACFHPSPGSGLVYGTKQGKVRFLRHHGASFTCWGERS
;
A
#
# COMPACT_ATOMS: atom_id res chain seq x y z
N MET A 1 8.05 -18.07 -31.61
CA MET A 1 7.13 -17.59 -30.57
C MET A 1 6.13 -18.70 -30.26
N LYS A 2 6.05 -19.20 -29.02
CA LYS A 2 4.98 -20.12 -28.61
C LYS A 2 3.65 -19.35 -28.63
N ASN A 3 2.57 -20.00 -29.07
CA ASN A 3 1.23 -19.42 -29.19
C ASN A 3 0.77 -18.82 -27.83
N PRO A 4 0.49 -17.51 -27.74
CA PRO A 4 0.09 -16.86 -26.48
C PRO A 4 -1.31 -17.27 -25.99
N PHE A 5 -2.08 -17.98 -26.82
CA PHE A 5 -3.43 -18.46 -26.50
C PHE A 5 -3.48 -19.94 -26.10
N ILE A 6 -2.33 -20.59 -25.92
CA ILE A 6 -2.31 -21.96 -25.37
C ILE A 6 -2.87 -21.91 -23.94
N THR A 7 -3.91 -22.71 -23.69
CA THR A 7 -4.42 -22.93 -22.34
C THR A 7 -3.32 -23.59 -21.51
N LEU A 8 -2.87 -22.90 -20.46
CA LEU A 8 -1.91 -23.44 -19.51
C LEU A 8 -2.58 -24.56 -18.72
N GLY A 9 -1.93 -25.74 -18.64
CA GLY A 9 -2.41 -26.84 -17.81
C GLY A 9 -2.29 -26.52 -16.31
N PRO A 10 -2.96 -27.26 -15.41
CA PRO A 10 -2.89 -27.03 -13.97
C PRO A 10 -1.45 -27.04 -13.41
N GLU A 11 -0.60 -27.92 -13.96
CA GLU A 11 0.83 -28.05 -13.62
C GLU A 11 1.70 -26.88 -14.12
N ALA A 12 1.14 -25.95 -14.90
CA ALA A 12 1.84 -24.76 -15.36
C ALA A 12 1.78 -23.59 -14.36
N CYS A 13 0.99 -23.72 -13.28
CA CYS A 13 0.99 -22.75 -12.20
C CYS A 13 2.25 -22.91 -11.35
N LEU A 14 3.24 -22.06 -11.58
CA LEU A 14 4.51 -22.12 -10.85
C LEU A 14 4.50 -21.34 -9.53
N LEU A 15 3.62 -20.34 -9.39
CA LEU A 15 3.54 -19.48 -8.21
C LEU A 15 2.09 -19.19 -7.84
N THR A 16 1.72 -19.50 -6.60
CA THR A 16 0.45 -19.11 -5.99
C THR A 16 0.71 -18.18 -4.81
N ILE A 17 0.12 -16.98 -4.84
CA ILE A 17 0.15 -16.04 -3.71
C ILE A 17 -1.23 -16.06 -3.04
N PRO A 18 -1.40 -16.77 -1.91
CA PRO A 18 -2.67 -16.83 -1.22
C PRO A 18 -3.01 -15.47 -0.59
N HIS A 19 -4.29 -15.14 -0.56
CA HIS A 19 -4.81 -13.92 0.09
C HIS A 19 -4.19 -12.61 -0.43
N ALA A 20 -3.77 -12.58 -1.70
CA ALA A 20 -3.36 -11.35 -2.36
C ALA A 20 -4.49 -10.31 -2.35
N VAL A 21 -4.15 -9.06 -2.03
CA VAL A 21 -5.09 -7.94 -1.98
C VAL A 21 -5.01 -7.17 -3.30
N LEU A 22 -6.04 -7.33 -4.13
CA LEU A 22 -6.13 -6.72 -5.46
C LEU A 22 -7.27 -5.68 -5.49
N CYS A 23 -7.13 -4.62 -4.70
CA CYS A 23 -8.15 -3.56 -4.61
C CYS A 23 -8.20 -2.62 -5.83
N SER A 24 -7.21 -2.71 -6.73
CA SER A 24 -7.05 -1.86 -7.90
C SER A 24 -6.31 -2.60 -9.02
N GLU A 25 -6.31 -2.04 -10.23
CA GLU A 25 -5.66 -2.64 -11.40
C GLU A 25 -4.15 -2.88 -11.19
N MET A 26 -3.49 -2.08 -10.36
CA MET A 26 -2.05 -2.21 -10.05
C MET A 26 -1.81 -2.80 -8.64
N GLY A 27 -2.52 -3.87 -8.28
CA GLY A 27 -2.36 -4.56 -6.99
C GLY A 27 -1.10 -5.43 -6.86
N THR A 28 -0.39 -5.67 -7.96
CA THR A 28 0.91 -6.35 -8.00
C THR A 28 1.77 -5.77 -9.12
N HIS A 29 3.10 -5.93 -9.04
CA HIS A 29 3.99 -5.46 -10.10
C HIS A 29 5.24 -6.34 -10.21
N VAL A 30 5.65 -6.63 -11.44
CA VAL A 30 6.95 -7.27 -11.73
C VAL A 30 8.01 -6.18 -11.86
N SER A 31 9.15 -6.36 -11.20
CA SER A 31 10.24 -5.40 -11.28
C SER A 31 10.79 -5.30 -12.72
N PRO A 32 11.21 -4.12 -13.19
CA PRO A 32 11.82 -3.98 -14.52
C PRO A 32 13.04 -4.87 -14.78
N CYS A 33 13.80 -5.26 -13.75
CA CYS A 33 14.90 -6.22 -13.90
C CYS A 33 14.45 -7.68 -14.03
N GLY A 34 13.14 -7.97 -13.94
CA GLY A 34 12.56 -9.30 -14.07
C GLY A 34 12.77 -10.23 -12.88
N ARG A 35 13.50 -9.79 -11.84
CA ARG A 35 13.91 -10.66 -10.71
C ARG A 35 12.93 -10.69 -9.55
N PHE A 36 12.03 -9.71 -9.46
CA PHE A 36 11.14 -9.57 -8.31
C PHE A 36 9.68 -9.39 -8.72
N LEU A 37 8.79 -9.91 -7.89
CA LEU A 37 7.35 -9.62 -7.91
C LEU A 37 6.98 -9.01 -6.56
N VAL A 38 6.19 -7.93 -6.57
CA VAL A 38 5.65 -7.36 -5.33
C VAL A 38 4.14 -7.54 -5.29
N ALA A 39 3.63 -7.90 -4.11
CA ALA A 39 2.20 -8.01 -3.86
C ALA A 39 1.87 -7.61 -2.42
N CYS A 40 0.67 -7.06 -2.22
CA CYS A 40 0.08 -6.93 -0.89
C CYS A 40 -0.68 -8.23 -0.54
N VAL A 41 -0.54 -8.73 0.69
CA VAL A 41 -1.17 -9.96 1.18
C VAL A 41 -1.85 -9.73 2.52
N ALA A 42 -3.05 -10.27 2.68
CA ALA A 42 -3.74 -10.32 3.97
C ALA A 42 -3.26 -11.53 4.79
N CYS A 43 -2.76 -11.29 5.99
CA CYS A 43 -2.28 -12.31 6.91
C CYS A 43 -3.24 -12.40 8.10
N VAL A 44 -3.80 -13.59 8.32
CA VAL A 44 -4.68 -13.87 9.46
C VAL A 44 -3.79 -14.28 10.63
N LEU A 45 -3.79 -13.48 11.70
CA LEU A 45 -3.05 -13.84 12.92
C LEU A 45 -3.76 -15.00 13.62
N PRO A 46 -3.04 -16.06 14.04
CA PRO A 46 -3.61 -17.12 14.85
C PRO A 46 -4.08 -16.53 16.18
N HIS A 47 -5.24 -17.01 16.64
CA HIS A 47 -5.90 -16.50 17.83
C HIS A 47 -5.03 -16.78 19.07
N SER A 48 -4.53 -15.74 19.74
CA SER A 48 -3.86 -15.90 21.03
C SER A 48 -4.92 -16.12 22.12
N TYR A 49 -5.28 -17.39 22.38
CA TYR A 49 -5.93 -17.75 23.64
C TYR A 49 -4.91 -17.57 24.77
N GLY A 50 -4.88 -16.40 25.42
CA GLY A 50 -4.05 -16.20 26.61
C GLY A 50 -3.61 -14.75 26.83
N GLY A 51 -4.41 -14.00 27.58
CA GLY A 51 -4.08 -12.65 28.01
C GLY A 51 -5.23 -12.03 28.80
N HIS A 52 -5.45 -12.48 30.03
CA HIS A 52 -6.24 -11.73 31.02
C HIS A 52 -5.63 -10.33 31.16
N GLY A 53 -6.38 -9.26 30.88
CA GLY A 53 -6.00 -7.93 31.35
C GLY A 53 -6.50 -6.75 30.54
N SER A 54 -7.49 -6.04 31.11
CA SER A 54 -7.81 -4.62 30.92
C SER A 54 -8.47 -4.22 29.59
N GLN A 55 -9.80 -4.35 29.56
CA GLN A 55 -10.67 -3.54 28.69
C GLN A 55 -10.51 -2.06 29.10
N LEU A 56 -9.79 -1.27 28.29
CA LEU A 56 -9.99 0.18 28.29
C LEU A 56 -11.19 0.46 27.37
N HIS A 57 -12.27 0.83 28.02
CA HIS A 57 -13.59 1.15 27.49
C HIS A 57 -13.50 2.44 26.66
N GLU A 58 -13.56 2.36 25.33
CA GLU A 58 -13.90 3.53 24.51
C GLU A 58 -15.41 3.71 24.54
N HIS A 59 -15.82 4.69 25.33
CA HIS A 59 -17.19 5.13 25.59
C HIS A 59 -17.78 5.78 24.33
N TYR A 60 -18.57 5.03 23.56
CA TYR A 60 -19.48 5.61 22.56
C TYR A 60 -20.87 5.73 23.20
N ASP A 61 -21.17 6.91 23.73
CA ASP A 61 -22.54 7.32 24.04
C ASP A 61 -23.32 7.51 22.74
N SER A 62 -24.31 6.66 22.49
CA SER A 62 -25.43 6.99 21.61
C SER A 62 -26.66 6.21 22.06
N THR A 63 -27.50 6.92 22.79
CA THR A 63 -28.88 6.59 23.15
C THR A 63 -29.70 6.17 21.93
N GLY A 64 -30.27 4.97 21.95
CA GLY A 64 -31.24 4.52 20.95
C GLY A 64 -31.46 3.01 20.98
N ALA A 65 -32.57 2.58 21.57
CA ALA A 65 -32.94 1.19 21.81
C ALA A 65 -33.07 0.36 20.52
N GLY A 66 -32.59 -0.88 20.59
CA GLY A 66 -32.73 -1.91 19.57
C GLY A 66 -31.90 -3.15 19.92
N THR A 67 -32.36 -3.95 20.88
CA THR A 67 -31.69 -5.18 21.32
C THR A 67 -31.85 -6.28 20.26
N SER A 68 -30.83 -6.51 19.41
CA SER A 68 -30.77 -7.71 18.57
C SER A 68 -30.28 -8.92 19.39
N PRO A 69 -30.96 -10.09 19.35
CA PRO A 69 -30.61 -11.25 20.20
C PRO A 69 -29.37 -12.04 19.77
N THR A 70 -28.56 -11.52 18.84
CA THR A 70 -27.44 -12.23 18.20
C THR A 70 -26.10 -11.49 18.35
N ARG A 71 -25.86 -10.83 19.50
CA ARG A 71 -24.49 -10.43 19.88
C ARG A 71 -23.69 -11.62 20.41
N GLN A 72 -23.51 -12.65 19.59
CA GLN A 72 -22.26 -13.40 19.67
C GLN A 72 -21.21 -12.53 19.01
N ALA A 73 -20.44 -11.82 19.82
CA ALA A 73 -19.22 -11.19 19.38
C ALA A 73 -18.28 -12.30 18.92
N PHE A 74 -18.31 -12.64 17.63
CA PHE A 74 -17.28 -13.48 17.04
C PHE A 74 -15.95 -12.83 17.38
N PRO A 75 -14.97 -13.58 17.92
CA PRO A 75 -13.63 -13.04 18.09
C PRO A 75 -13.17 -12.57 16.71
N SER A 76 -13.02 -11.26 16.54
CA SER A 76 -12.56 -10.67 15.29
C SER A 76 -11.15 -11.20 15.04
N ARG A 77 -11.00 -12.09 14.05
CA ARG A 77 -9.67 -12.52 13.61
C ARG A 77 -8.91 -11.27 13.20
N GLN A 78 -7.79 -11.02 13.86
CA GLN A 78 -6.98 -9.86 13.54
C GLN A 78 -6.28 -10.11 12.20
N ILE A 79 -6.64 -9.32 11.19
CA ILE A 79 -6.02 -9.34 9.88
C ILE A 79 -4.97 -8.23 9.85
N ILE A 80 -3.72 -8.60 9.59
CA ILE A 80 -2.67 -7.65 9.22
C ILE A 80 -2.44 -7.73 7.72
N TYR A 81 -1.94 -6.65 7.13
CA TYR A 81 -1.60 -6.64 5.72
C TYR A 81 -0.09 -6.45 5.57
N GLU A 82 0.51 -7.18 4.64
CA GLU A 82 1.93 -7.13 4.35
C GLU A 82 2.18 -6.83 2.88
N LEU A 83 3.09 -5.92 2.60
CA LEU A 83 3.74 -5.80 1.30
C LEU A 83 4.90 -6.80 1.25
N ARG A 84 4.89 -7.72 0.29
CA ARG A 84 5.90 -8.77 0.14
C ARG A 84 6.58 -8.68 -1.20
N VAL A 85 7.91 -8.81 -1.18
CA VAL A 85 8.74 -8.97 -2.37
C VAL A 85 9.08 -10.44 -2.51
N TYR A 86 8.68 -11.03 -3.64
CA TYR A 86 8.95 -12.42 -4.01
C TYR A 86 10.09 -12.47 -5.02
N SER A 87 10.95 -13.48 -4.91
CA SER A 87 11.95 -13.77 -5.94
C SER A 87 11.33 -14.45 -7.15
N LEU A 88 11.76 -14.05 -8.33
CA LEU A 88 11.49 -14.69 -9.61
C LEU A 88 12.76 -15.36 -10.20
N GLU A 89 13.86 -15.38 -9.45
CA GLU A 89 15.09 -16.07 -9.86
C GLU A 89 14.96 -17.58 -9.64
N ASP A 90 15.42 -18.39 -10.60
CA ASP A 90 15.27 -19.86 -10.61
C ASP A 90 15.61 -20.53 -9.26
N ALA A 91 16.71 -20.14 -8.62
CA ALA A 91 17.19 -20.76 -7.38
C ALA A 91 16.32 -20.46 -6.15
N THR A 92 15.51 -19.40 -6.19
CA THR A 92 14.74 -18.90 -5.04
C THR A 92 13.29 -18.60 -5.41
N PHE A 93 12.84 -19.12 -6.55
CA PHE A 93 11.58 -18.77 -7.16
C PHE A 93 10.41 -18.93 -6.17
N GLY A 94 9.61 -17.86 -6.02
CA GLY A 94 8.45 -17.84 -5.15
C GLY A 94 8.74 -17.62 -3.66
N THR A 95 10.01 -17.57 -3.23
CA THR A 95 10.35 -17.24 -1.84
C THR A 95 10.12 -15.76 -1.55
N VAL A 96 9.71 -15.44 -0.32
CA VAL A 96 9.58 -14.05 0.15
C VAL A 96 10.95 -13.55 0.58
N LEU A 97 11.47 -12.56 -0.14
CA LEU A 97 12.76 -11.92 0.12
C LEU A 97 12.67 -10.85 1.21
N ALA A 98 11.58 -10.08 1.20
CA ALA A 98 11.35 -9.03 2.18
C ALA A 98 9.85 -8.80 2.41
N THR A 99 9.50 -8.34 3.62
CA THR A 99 8.12 -8.05 4.02
C THR A 99 8.02 -6.75 4.80
N ARG A 100 6.88 -6.06 4.69
CA ARG A 100 6.56 -4.85 5.46
C ARG A 100 5.09 -4.81 5.79
N ALA A 101 4.75 -4.65 7.07
CA ALA A 101 3.37 -4.40 7.46
C ALA A 101 2.87 -3.07 6.89
N ILE A 102 1.65 -3.06 6.33
CA ILE A 102 0.99 -1.88 5.79
C ILE A 102 -0.37 -1.67 6.45
N LYS A 103 -0.70 -0.42 6.76
CA LYS A 103 -1.87 -0.10 7.59
C LYS A 103 -3.20 0.04 6.82
N ALA A 104 -3.12 0.45 5.55
CA ALA A 104 -4.29 0.81 4.75
C ALA A 104 -4.33 0.07 3.40
N ALA A 105 -4.12 -1.24 3.42
CA ALA A 105 -4.11 -2.07 2.20
C ALA A 105 -5.38 -1.91 1.35
N HIS A 106 -6.54 -1.78 2.00
CA HIS A 106 -7.83 -1.56 1.34
C HIS A 106 -7.96 -0.20 0.64
N CYS A 107 -7.03 0.73 0.88
CA CYS A 107 -6.97 2.02 0.20
C CYS A 107 -5.97 2.03 -0.98
N LEU A 108 -5.23 0.95 -1.22
CA LEU A 108 -4.19 0.93 -2.24
C LEU A 108 -4.76 1.04 -3.66
N THR A 109 -4.23 2.00 -4.42
CA THR A 109 -4.56 2.20 -5.84
C THR A 109 -3.41 1.89 -6.79
N SER A 110 -2.17 1.89 -6.29
CA SER A 110 -1.01 1.50 -7.10
C SER A 110 0.09 0.90 -6.23
N ILE A 111 0.64 -0.22 -6.69
CA ILE A 111 1.91 -0.80 -6.24
C ILE A 111 2.81 -0.85 -7.47
N GLN A 112 3.98 -0.21 -7.44
CA GLN A 112 4.86 -0.17 -8.61
C GLN A 112 6.33 -0.16 -8.22
N PHE A 113 7.14 -0.98 -8.89
CA PHE A 113 8.60 -0.86 -8.80
C PHE A 113 9.08 0.37 -9.57
N SER A 114 10.16 1.00 -9.08
CA SER A 114 10.89 2.03 -9.82
C SER A 114 11.53 1.44 -11.08
N PRO A 115 11.90 2.27 -12.08
CA PRO A 115 12.61 1.81 -13.27
C PRO A 115 13.93 1.07 -12.97
N THR A 116 14.57 1.37 -11.84
CA THR A 116 15.80 0.69 -11.38
C THR A 116 15.54 -0.60 -10.60
N SER A 117 14.29 -0.93 -10.30
CA SER A 117 13.90 -2.02 -9.39
C SER A 117 14.36 -1.87 -7.94
N GLU A 118 14.89 -0.70 -7.55
CA GLU A 118 15.43 -0.46 -6.20
C GLU A 118 14.39 0.08 -5.22
N HIS A 119 13.25 0.57 -5.72
CA HIS A 119 12.20 1.16 -4.90
C HIS A 119 10.82 0.63 -5.28
N ILE A 120 9.88 0.69 -4.34
CA ILE A 120 8.46 0.39 -4.54
C ILE A 120 7.64 1.60 -4.13
N LEU A 121 6.78 2.07 -5.01
CA LEU A 121 5.76 3.09 -4.77
C LEU A 121 4.47 2.41 -4.31
N LEU A 122 3.89 2.91 -3.23
CA LEU A 122 2.51 2.68 -2.82
C LEU A 122 1.71 3.98 -2.97
N ALA A 123 0.52 3.87 -3.53
CA ALA A 123 -0.44 4.98 -3.63
C ALA A 123 -1.76 4.67 -2.95
N TYR A 124 -2.35 5.67 -2.30
CA TYR A 124 -3.60 5.53 -1.54
C TYR A 124 -4.70 6.41 -2.10
N GLY A 125 -5.83 5.77 -2.43
CA GLY A 125 -6.98 6.41 -3.04
C GLY A 125 -8.13 6.71 -2.10
N ARG A 126 -7.98 6.53 -0.80
CA ARG A 126 -9.03 6.87 0.18
C ARG A 126 -8.38 7.40 1.45
N GLN A 127 -9.03 8.38 2.06
CA GLN A 127 -8.64 8.82 3.40
C GLN A 127 -9.00 7.74 4.42
N HIS A 128 -8.03 7.35 5.23
CA HIS A 128 -8.21 6.40 6.32
C HIS A 128 -7.45 6.89 7.55
N SER A 129 -8.00 6.68 8.74
CA SER A 129 -7.42 7.18 10.00
C SER A 129 -5.99 6.68 10.23
N SER A 130 -5.65 5.49 9.73
CA SER A 130 -4.29 4.96 9.82
C SER A 130 -3.25 5.68 8.94
N LEU A 131 -3.70 6.47 7.96
CA LEU A 131 -2.86 7.30 7.09
C LEU A 131 -2.87 8.77 7.51
N LEU A 132 -3.71 9.13 8.48
CA LEU A 132 -3.85 10.49 9.00
C LEU A 132 -2.57 10.90 9.73
N ARG A 133 -2.14 12.11 9.44
CA ARG A 133 -1.12 12.86 10.16
C ARG A 133 -1.67 14.24 10.47
N THR A 134 -1.13 14.88 11.50
CA THR A 134 -1.44 16.27 11.81
C THR A 134 -0.18 17.09 11.62
N ILE A 135 -0.27 18.17 10.85
CA ILE A 135 0.79 19.17 10.74
C ILE A 135 0.37 20.42 11.51
N LEU A 136 1.35 21.11 12.08
CA LEU A 136 1.15 22.40 12.75
C LEU A 136 1.57 23.51 11.79
N ILE A 137 0.64 24.38 11.43
CA ILE A 137 0.90 25.58 10.65
C ILE A 137 1.02 26.75 11.64
N ASN A 138 2.13 27.47 11.56
CA ASN A 138 2.44 28.62 12.42
C ASN A 138 2.40 28.31 13.93
N GLY A 139 2.54 27.05 14.33
CA GLY A 139 2.54 26.61 15.74
C GLY A 139 1.15 26.48 16.39
N GLU A 140 0.09 27.00 15.76
CA GLU A 140 -1.24 27.06 16.37
C GLU A 140 -2.28 26.22 15.62
N THR A 141 -2.25 26.25 14.28
CA THR A 141 -3.29 25.63 13.47
C THR A 141 -2.95 24.17 13.18
N ARG A 142 -3.71 23.25 13.77
CA ARG A 142 -3.64 21.81 13.47
C ARG A 142 -4.39 21.52 12.17
N VAL A 143 -3.66 21.09 11.14
CA VAL A 143 -4.26 20.68 9.86
C VAL A 143 -4.11 19.18 9.67
N PRO A 144 -5.23 18.44 9.46
CA PRO A 144 -5.18 17.03 9.11
C PRO A 144 -4.68 16.85 7.68
N VAL A 145 -3.68 16.00 7.50
CA VAL A 145 -3.15 15.58 6.20
C VAL A 145 -3.15 14.06 6.13
N TYR A 146 -3.43 13.51 4.96
CA TYR A 146 -3.42 12.06 4.75
C TYR A 146 -2.23 11.68 3.90
N THR A 147 -1.55 10.59 4.27
CA THR A 147 -0.50 10.01 3.43
C THR A 147 -1.14 9.49 2.14
N VAL A 148 -0.74 10.07 1.01
CA VAL A 148 -1.25 9.71 -0.32
C VAL A 148 -0.27 8.83 -1.10
N LEU A 149 1.03 8.94 -0.84
CA LEU A 149 2.07 8.07 -1.40
C LEU A 149 3.12 7.69 -0.36
N GLU A 150 3.65 6.48 -0.49
CA GLU A 150 4.82 5.99 0.23
C GLU A 150 5.81 5.38 -0.76
N VAL A 151 7.12 5.53 -0.51
CA VAL A 151 8.16 4.87 -1.29
C VAL A 151 9.04 4.07 -0.36
N TYR A 152 9.16 2.78 -0.64
CA TYR A 152 10.00 1.83 0.10
C TYR A 152 11.23 1.47 -0.72
N ARG A 153 12.37 1.27 -0.07
CA ARG A 153 13.55 0.66 -0.68
C ARG A 153 13.39 -0.86 -0.69
N VAL A 154 13.74 -1.51 -1.79
CA VAL A 154 13.50 -2.95 -1.99
C VAL A 154 14.42 -3.82 -1.13
N SER A 155 15.66 -3.40 -0.89
CA SER A 155 16.66 -4.21 -0.19
C SER A 155 16.34 -4.47 1.28
N ASP A 156 15.64 -3.56 1.94
CA ASP A 156 15.39 -3.58 3.39
C ASP A 156 13.95 -3.21 3.77
N MET A 157 13.11 -2.85 2.80
CA MET A 157 11.75 -2.33 3.01
C MET A 157 11.71 -1.10 3.92
N GLU A 158 12.78 -0.30 3.92
CA GLU A 158 12.80 0.98 4.62
C GLU A 158 11.93 2.00 3.88
N LEU A 159 11.12 2.74 4.63
CA LEU A 159 10.30 3.83 4.11
C LEU A 159 11.17 5.06 3.84
N VAL A 160 11.57 5.25 2.58
CA VAL A 160 12.47 6.33 2.18
C VAL A 160 11.74 7.64 1.85
N ARG A 161 10.44 7.58 1.56
CA ARG A 161 9.65 8.78 1.27
C ARG A 161 8.19 8.60 1.66
N VAL A 162 7.59 9.69 2.13
CA VAL A 162 6.15 9.83 2.31
C VAL A 162 5.69 11.13 1.69
N LEU A 163 4.60 11.10 0.95
CA LEU A 163 3.88 12.29 0.52
C LEU A 163 2.54 12.40 1.26
N PRO A 164 2.38 13.37 2.17
CA PRO A 164 1.08 13.75 2.71
C PRO A 164 0.37 14.76 1.79
N SER A 165 -0.95 14.75 1.80
CA SER A 165 -1.78 15.74 1.11
C SER A 165 -3.04 16.10 1.91
N VAL A 166 -3.58 17.30 1.67
CA VAL A 166 -4.86 17.75 2.21
C VAL A 166 -5.94 17.42 1.19
N GLY A 167 -6.84 16.49 1.51
CA GLY A 167 -8.03 16.26 0.69
C GLY A 167 -7.84 15.42 -0.58
N GLU A 168 -6.60 15.18 -1.04
CA GLU A 168 -6.39 14.43 -2.27
C GLU A 168 -6.58 12.92 -2.08
N GLU A 169 -7.18 12.29 -3.09
CA GLU A 169 -7.32 10.84 -3.19
C GLU A 169 -6.68 10.37 -4.48
N VAL A 170 -5.63 9.56 -4.40
CA VAL A 170 -4.87 9.12 -5.58
C VAL A 170 -5.60 8.01 -6.31
N ASN A 171 -5.89 8.22 -7.59
CA ASN A 171 -6.47 7.19 -8.45
C ASN A 171 -5.39 6.31 -9.08
N VAL A 172 -4.28 6.93 -9.51
CA VAL A 172 -3.16 6.24 -10.15
C VAL A 172 -1.86 6.98 -9.83
N ALA A 173 -0.77 6.25 -9.64
CA ALA A 173 0.55 6.84 -9.54
C ALA A 173 1.59 5.97 -10.26
N CYS A 174 2.59 6.61 -10.84
CA CYS A 174 3.69 5.92 -11.48
C CYS A 174 5.01 6.69 -11.37
N PHE A 175 6.11 5.96 -11.37
CA PHE A 175 7.42 6.54 -11.57
C PHE A 175 7.59 7.04 -13.01
N HIS A 176 8.37 8.09 -13.17
CA HIS A 176 8.88 8.46 -14.48
C HIS A 176 9.79 7.34 -15.01
N PRO A 177 9.75 6.97 -16.31
CA PRO A 177 10.51 5.85 -16.85
C PRO A 177 12.04 6.04 -16.77
N SER A 178 12.52 7.28 -16.90
CA SER A 178 13.93 7.61 -16.63
C SER A 178 14.22 7.69 -15.12
N PRO A 179 15.20 6.93 -14.60
CA PRO A 179 15.63 7.02 -13.20
C PRO A 179 15.96 8.46 -12.78
N GLY A 180 15.56 8.85 -11.57
CA GLY A 180 15.88 10.17 -11.03
C GLY A 180 15.09 11.34 -11.64
N SER A 181 14.08 11.07 -12.49
CA SER A 181 13.19 12.13 -13.01
C SER A 181 11.96 12.39 -12.13
N GLY A 182 11.68 11.49 -11.18
CA GLY A 182 10.59 11.62 -10.22
C GLY A 182 9.39 10.71 -10.48
N LEU A 183 8.18 11.16 -10.10
CA LEU A 183 6.93 10.40 -10.25
C LEU A 183 5.75 11.33 -10.59
N VAL A 184 4.67 10.73 -11.08
CA VAL A 184 3.41 11.40 -11.40
C VAL A 184 2.28 10.69 -10.67
N TYR A 185 1.31 11.43 -10.18
CA TYR A 185 0.04 10.84 -9.72
C TYR A 185 -1.17 11.62 -10.21
N GLY A 186 -2.23 10.88 -10.53
CA GLY A 186 -3.54 11.40 -10.85
C GLY A 186 -4.49 11.21 -9.67
N THR A 187 -5.31 12.22 -9.41
CA THR A 187 -6.31 12.20 -8.32
C THR A 187 -7.69 11.87 -8.84
N LYS A 188 -8.58 11.38 -7.97
CA LYS A 188 -10.00 11.17 -8.32
C LYS A 188 -10.73 12.47 -8.69
N GLN A 189 -10.20 13.61 -8.26
CA GLN A 189 -10.73 14.94 -8.59
C GLN A 189 -10.28 15.44 -9.97
N GLY A 190 -9.56 14.62 -10.75
CA GLY A 190 -9.11 14.96 -12.10
C GLY A 190 -7.82 15.78 -12.16
N LYS A 191 -7.13 15.99 -11.03
CA LYS A 191 -5.83 16.69 -11.01
C LYS A 191 -4.68 15.73 -11.29
N VAL A 192 -3.68 16.20 -12.04
CA VAL A 192 -2.40 15.50 -12.25
C VAL A 192 -1.29 16.26 -11.55
N ARG A 193 -0.43 15.53 -10.83
CA ARG A 193 0.63 16.07 -9.98
C ARG A 193 1.96 15.49 -10.41
N PHE A 194 2.94 16.36 -10.57
CA PHE A 194 4.31 16.00 -10.93
C PHE A 194 5.22 16.21 -9.72
N LEU A 195 5.90 15.15 -9.29
CA LEU A 195 6.96 15.21 -8.29
C LEU A 195 8.26 14.96 -9.01
N ARG A 196 9.02 16.02 -9.29
CA ARG A 196 10.34 15.89 -9.91
C ARG A 196 11.37 15.40 -8.91
N HIS A 197 12.53 14.94 -9.40
CA HIS A 197 13.71 14.67 -8.58
C HIS A 197 14.94 15.63 -8.82
N HIS A 198 15.11 16.69 -8.01
CA HIS A 198 16.19 17.62 -7.69
C HIS A 198 16.99 17.14 -6.46
N GLY A 199 18.32 17.03 -6.55
CA GLY A 199 19.15 16.65 -5.40
C GLY A 199 18.85 17.43 -4.10
N ALA A 200 19.01 16.74 -2.96
CA ALA A 200 18.95 17.15 -1.55
C ALA A 200 17.77 18.01 -1.02
N SER A 201 16.96 18.66 -1.85
CA SER A 201 15.81 19.44 -1.39
C SER A 201 14.71 19.51 -2.43
N PHE A 202 13.48 19.22 -2.01
CA PHE A 202 12.30 19.29 -2.86
C PHE A 202 11.23 20.21 -2.30
N THR A 203 11.11 21.35 -2.94
CA THR A 203 9.85 22.10 -3.02
C THR A 203 9.78 22.73 -4.40
N CYS A 204 9.27 22.02 -5.39
CA CYS A 204 8.69 22.68 -6.55
C CYS A 204 7.53 21.86 -7.08
N TRP A 205 6.34 22.33 -6.76
CA TRP A 205 5.06 21.81 -7.23
C TRP A 205 4.80 22.40 -8.61
N GLY A 206 4.77 21.55 -9.64
CA GLY A 206 4.27 21.93 -10.95
C GLY A 206 2.86 21.39 -11.13
N GLU A 207 1.86 22.28 -11.14
CA GLU A 207 0.56 22.02 -11.76
C GLU A 207 0.66 22.44 -13.23
N ARG A 208 0.23 21.59 -14.17
CA ARG A 208 -0.18 22.05 -15.50
C ARG A 208 -1.70 21.88 -15.57
N SER A 209 -2.39 23.00 -15.62
CA SER A 209 -3.82 23.15 -15.96
C SER A 209 -4.06 22.85 -17.44
#